data_AF-G4TCE6-F1
#
_entry.id   AF-G4TCE6-F1
#
_cell.length_a   1.000
_cell.length_b   1.000
_cell.length_c   1.000
_cell.angle_alpha   90.00
_cell.angle_beta   90.00
_cell.angle_gamma   90.00
#
_symmetry.space_group_name_H-M   'P 1'
#
loop_
_entity.id
_entity.type
_entity.pdbx_description
1 polymer ?
#
loop_
_entity_poly.entity_id
_entity_poly.type
_entity_poly.pdbx_seq_one_letter_code
_entity_poly.pdbx_strand_id
1 'polypeptide(L)'
;MTRIILRQACSRLQMVKRSYASAASSSKRNDSKKSSGDPRIENMKNALYPPERTDRSTAPTGLHRPDAPAALERVITSPEAHETIERAWMIWQKRKRDAREAELKRKFECMKRAMDDLEKTDLRLYRIATSKPDPRKMEADQEQELKGYRGADKRAIEARIEGLFPRELRIPTDTPPRDGWIYDWKPPVKAADKPGGF
;
A
#
# COMPACT_ATOMS: atom_id res chain seq x y z
N MET A 1 17.97 -35.85 -30.08
CA MET A 1 17.36 -34.52 -29.91
C MET A 1 16.08 -34.66 -29.09
N THR A 2 16.20 -34.54 -27.78
CA THR A 2 15.17 -34.84 -26.77
C THR A 2 14.28 -33.62 -26.52
N ARG A 3 12.98 -33.76 -26.75
CA ARG A 3 11.96 -32.75 -26.45
C ARG A 3 11.60 -32.82 -24.96
N ILE A 4 11.83 -31.72 -24.25
CA ILE A 4 11.46 -31.54 -22.83
C ILE A 4 9.97 -31.17 -22.77
N ILE A 5 9.17 -32.06 -22.17
CA ILE A 5 7.74 -31.85 -21.90
C ILE A 5 7.63 -31.19 -20.52
N LEU A 6 7.23 -29.91 -20.48
CA LEU A 6 6.88 -29.21 -19.24
C LEU A 6 5.46 -29.62 -18.81
N ARG A 7 5.37 -30.48 -17.79
CA ARG A 7 4.14 -30.75 -17.04
C ARG A 7 3.79 -29.53 -16.18
N GLN A 8 2.71 -28.83 -16.50
CA GLN A 8 2.07 -27.90 -15.56
C GLN A 8 1.38 -28.71 -14.45
N ALA A 9 1.88 -28.60 -13.23
CA ALA A 9 1.17 -29.00 -12.03
C ALA A 9 0.16 -27.89 -11.69
N CYS A 10 -1.11 -28.10 -12.07
CA CYS A 10 -2.21 -27.23 -11.66
C CYS A 10 -2.61 -27.64 -10.23
N SER A 11 -2.18 -26.87 -9.23
CA SER A 11 -2.58 -27.08 -7.84
C SER A 11 -4.06 -26.73 -7.68
N ARG A 12 -4.86 -27.75 -7.36
CA ARG A 12 -6.29 -27.65 -7.07
C ARG A 12 -6.48 -26.92 -5.74
N LEU A 13 -6.67 -25.60 -5.79
CA LEU A 13 -7.13 -24.81 -4.65
C LEU A 13 -8.52 -25.31 -4.22
N GLN A 14 -8.59 -26.04 -3.10
CA GLN A 14 -9.85 -26.33 -2.43
C GLN A 14 -10.45 -25.03 -1.90
N MET A 15 -11.56 -24.58 -2.49
CA MET A 15 -12.35 -23.50 -1.95
C MET A 15 -12.89 -23.89 -0.56
N VAL A 16 -12.39 -23.22 0.47
CA VAL A 16 -12.96 -23.26 1.83
C VAL A 16 -14.31 -22.56 1.77
N LYS A 17 -15.40 -23.33 1.88
CA LYS A 17 -16.76 -22.79 2.01
C LYS A 17 -16.88 -22.07 3.36
N ARG A 18 -16.80 -20.74 3.34
CA ARG A 18 -17.16 -19.91 4.51
C ARG A 18 -18.68 -19.93 4.66
N SER A 19 -19.18 -20.64 5.66
CA SER A 19 -20.59 -20.63 6.06
C SER A 19 -20.84 -19.47 7.05
N TYR A 20 -21.24 -18.31 6.53
CA TYR A 20 -21.85 -17.24 7.33
C TYR A 20 -23.22 -16.90 6.78
N ALA A 21 -24.12 -17.88 6.74
CA ALA A 21 -25.54 -17.62 6.52
C ALA A 21 -26.35 -18.67 7.27
N SER A 22 -26.94 -18.27 8.39
CA SER A 22 -28.04 -19.02 9.00
C SER A 22 -29.20 -19.09 8.01
N ALA A 23 -29.84 -20.26 7.93
CA ALA A 23 -30.96 -20.50 7.04
C ALA A 23 -32.10 -19.51 7.33
N ALA A 24 -32.54 -18.78 6.30
CA ALA A 24 -33.70 -17.91 6.40
C ALA A 24 -34.95 -18.77 6.61
N SER A 25 -35.60 -18.60 7.77
CA SER A 25 -36.93 -19.14 8.05
C SER A 25 -37.92 -18.67 6.97
N SER A 26 -38.65 -19.61 6.39
CA SER A 26 -39.68 -19.40 5.37
C SER A 26 -40.88 -18.62 5.94
N SER A 27 -40.75 -17.30 6.00
CA SER A 27 -41.90 -16.41 6.15
C SER A 27 -42.44 -16.08 4.76
N LYS A 28 -43.65 -16.59 4.47
CA LYS A 28 -44.51 -16.12 3.38
C LYS A 28 -44.58 -14.60 3.44
N ARG A 29 -43.92 -13.91 2.50
CA ARG A 29 -44.07 -12.47 2.32
C ARG A 29 -44.89 -12.20 1.07
N ASN A 30 -45.95 -11.44 1.29
CA ASN A 30 -46.84 -10.86 0.30
C ASN A 30 -46.07 -10.34 -0.91
N ASP A 31 -46.57 -10.74 -2.08
CA ASP A 31 -46.30 -10.15 -3.39
C ASP A 31 -46.82 -8.70 -3.37
N SER A 32 -46.02 -7.82 -2.78
CA SER A 32 -46.22 -6.38 -2.89
C SER A 32 -45.58 -5.95 -4.20
N LYS A 33 -46.46 -5.54 -5.12
CA LYS A 33 -46.24 -4.53 -6.18
C LYS A 33 -44.76 -4.20 -6.37
N LYS A 34 -44.21 -4.54 -7.55
CA LYS A 34 -42.99 -3.92 -8.13
C LYS A 34 -43.00 -2.43 -7.82
N SER A 35 -42.43 -2.05 -6.68
CA SER A 35 -42.12 -0.67 -6.39
C SER A 35 -41.02 -0.35 -7.39
N SER A 36 -41.18 0.76 -8.09
CA SER A 36 -40.10 1.37 -8.86
C SER A 36 -38.81 1.22 -8.05
N GLY A 37 -37.84 0.48 -8.58
CA GLY A 37 -36.59 0.23 -7.88
C GLY A 37 -36.02 1.55 -7.38
N ASP A 38 -35.53 1.57 -6.14
CA ASP A 38 -34.96 2.78 -5.53
C ASP A 38 -34.06 3.49 -6.56
N PRO A 39 -34.33 4.76 -6.91
CA PRO A 39 -33.55 5.48 -7.92
C PRO A 39 -32.06 5.53 -7.55
N ARG A 40 -31.70 5.42 -6.27
CA ARG A 40 -30.30 5.26 -5.84
C ARG A 40 -29.71 3.94 -6.32
N ILE A 41 -30.45 2.84 -6.23
CA ILE A 41 -30.01 1.53 -6.71
C ILE A 41 -29.89 1.55 -8.23
N GLU A 42 -30.83 2.17 -8.94
CA GLU A 42 -30.75 2.33 -10.39
C GLU A 42 -29.60 3.26 -10.81
N ASN A 43 -29.34 4.36 -10.08
CA ASN A 43 -28.18 5.22 -10.32
C ASN A 43 -26.86 4.51 -10.03
N MET A 44 -26.76 3.71 -8.97
CA MET A 44 -25.58 2.88 -8.70
C MET A 44 -25.40 1.79 -9.77
N LYS A 45 -26.49 1.17 -10.22
CA LYS A 45 -26.46 0.21 -11.33
C LYS A 45 -26.03 0.87 -12.63
N ASN A 46 -26.53 2.07 -12.95
CA ASN A 46 -26.15 2.81 -14.15
C ASN A 46 -24.69 3.30 -14.08
N ALA A 47 -24.20 3.68 -12.90
CA ALA A 47 -22.80 4.07 -12.69
C ALA A 47 -21.82 2.88 -12.81
N LEU A 48 -22.22 1.71 -12.30
CA LEU A 48 -21.41 0.48 -12.38
C LEU A 48 -21.58 -0.25 -13.72
N TYR A 49 -22.76 -0.12 -14.35
CA TYR A 49 -23.18 -0.77 -15.58
C TYR A 49 -23.91 0.24 -16.48
N PRO A 50 -23.15 1.08 -17.22
CA PRO A 50 -23.76 2.00 -18.17
C PRO A 50 -24.66 1.25 -19.19
N PRO A 51 -25.81 1.83 -19.60
CA PRO A 51 -26.85 1.16 -20.37
C PRO A 51 -26.46 0.82 -21.83
N GLU A 52 -25.31 1.26 -22.34
CA GLU A 52 -24.80 0.95 -23.69
C GLU A 52 -24.22 -0.49 -23.81
N ARG A 53 -24.76 -1.44 -23.05
CA ARG A 53 -24.40 -2.86 -23.06
C ARG A 53 -25.41 -3.67 -23.87
N THR A 54 -25.50 -3.40 -25.17
CA THR A 54 -26.26 -4.27 -26.09
C THR A 54 -25.49 -5.52 -26.49
N ASP A 55 -24.19 -5.60 -26.22
CA ASP A 55 -23.39 -6.81 -26.46
C ASP A 55 -23.27 -7.66 -25.19
N ARG A 56 -23.98 -8.79 -25.17
CA ARG A 56 -24.12 -9.72 -24.01
C ARG A 56 -22.87 -10.54 -23.70
N SER A 57 -21.74 -10.31 -24.36
CA SER A 57 -20.57 -11.19 -24.31
C SER A 57 -19.47 -10.81 -23.30
N THR A 58 -19.53 -9.64 -22.66
CA THR A 58 -18.40 -9.14 -21.84
C THR A 58 -18.80 -8.85 -20.39
N ALA A 59 -18.19 -9.60 -19.48
CA ALA A 59 -18.40 -9.61 -18.03
C ALA A 59 -18.22 -8.23 -17.34
N PRO A 60 -18.73 -8.06 -16.10
CA PRO A 60 -18.76 -6.78 -15.35
C PRO A 60 -17.40 -6.23 -14.84
N THR A 61 -16.28 -6.84 -15.22
CA THR A 61 -14.93 -6.35 -14.89
C THR A 61 -14.12 -6.28 -16.18
N GLY A 62 -14.22 -5.16 -16.91
CA GLY A 62 -13.50 -4.91 -18.17
C GLY A 62 -14.30 -3.99 -19.10
N LEU A 63 -14.16 -2.67 -18.99
CA LEU A 63 -13.24 -1.82 -19.77
C LEU A 63 -13.46 -1.74 -21.31
N HIS A 64 -14.55 -2.22 -21.90
CA HIS A 64 -14.87 -1.82 -23.28
C HIS A 64 -15.66 -0.50 -23.29
N ARG A 65 -14.96 0.61 -23.52
CA ARG A 65 -15.52 1.95 -23.77
C ARG A 65 -15.59 2.16 -25.30
N PRO A 66 -16.76 2.25 -25.93
CA PRO A 66 -16.89 2.31 -27.40
C PRO A 66 -16.34 3.62 -27.99
N ASP A 67 -16.27 4.67 -27.18
CA ASP A 67 -15.69 5.98 -27.47
C ASP A 67 -14.16 5.99 -27.39
N ALA A 68 -13.55 5.07 -26.64
CA ALA A 68 -12.10 4.99 -26.47
C ALA A 68 -11.32 4.81 -27.78
N PRO A 69 -11.66 3.90 -28.71
CA PRO A 69 -10.93 3.78 -29.98
C PRO A 69 -11.03 5.06 -30.81
N ALA A 70 -12.22 5.65 -30.92
CA ALA A 70 -12.41 6.92 -31.64
C ALA A 70 -11.66 8.09 -30.99
N ALA A 71 -11.51 8.09 -29.66
CA ALA A 71 -10.69 9.07 -28.95
C ALA A 71 -9.19 8.84 -29.15
N LEU A 72 -8.74 7.58 -29.17
CA LEU A 72 -7.34 7.21 -29.43
C LEU A 72 -6.92 7.61 -30.85
N GLU A 73 -7.77 7.36 -31.85
CA GLU A 73 -7.53 7.77 -33.24
C GLU A 73 -7.37 9.29 -33.41
N ARG A 74 -8.08 10.09 -32.58
CA ARG A 74 -7.93 11.56 -32.60
C ARG A 74 -6.63 12.05 -31.96
N VAL A 75 -6.15 11.36 -30.93
CA VAL A 75 -4.97 11.76 -30.15
C VAL A 75 -3.68 11.26 -30.79
N ILE A 76 -3.69 10.06 -31.35
CA ILE A 76 -2.54 9.44 -31.99
C ILE A 76 -2.45 9.94 -33.43
N THR A 77 -1.63 10.98 -33.66
CA THR A 77 -1.41 11.55 -34.99
C THR A 77 -0.74 10.57 -35.96
N SER A 78 0.15 9.70 -35.45
CA SER A 78 0.82 8.62 -36.21
C SER A 78 1.13 7.42 -35.30
N PRO A 79 0.91 6.17 -35.77
CA PRO A 79 1.25 4.98 -35.00
C PRO A 79 2.77 4.88 -34.72
N GLU A 80 3.60 5.33 -35.66
CA GLU A 80 5.07 5.30 -35.51
C GLU A 80 5.55 6.24 -34.40
N ALA A 81 4.91 7.41 -34.28
CA ALA A 81 5.21 8.38 -33.23
C ALA A 81 4.84 7.81 -31.85
N HIS A 82 3.67 7.16 -31.76
CA HIS A 82 3.24 6.48 -30.55
C HIS A 82 4.23 5.39 -30.11
N GLU A 83 4.59 4.47 -31.01
CA GLU A 83 5.58 3.42 -30.70
C GLU A 83 6.93 3.98 -30.26
N THR A 84 7.36 5.07 -30.89
CA THR A 84 8.65 5.69 -30.57
C THR A 84 8.64 6.32 -29.19
N ILE A 85 7.55 7.03 -28.84
CA ILE A 85 7.34 7.58 -27.50
C ILE A 85 7.32 6.45 -26.46
N GLU A 86 6.60 5.36 -26.73
CA GLU A 86 6.53 4.22 -25.81
C GLU A 86 7.89 3.54 -25.61
N ARG A 87 8.62 3.28 -26.71
CA ARG A 87 9.97 2.71 -26.63
C ARG A 87 10.92 3.62 -25.85
N ALA A 88 10.90 4.92 -26.14
CA ALA A 88 11.72 5.90 -25.42
C ALA A 88 11.37 5.96 -23.92
N TRP A 89 10.07 5.92 -23.59
CA TRP A 89 9.58 5.88 -22.22
C TRP A 89 10.03 4.62 -21.48
N MET A 90 9.91 3.44 -22.09
CA MET A 90 10.39 2.19 -21.51
C MET A 90 11.90 2.20 -21.25
N ILE A 91 12.68 2.73 -22.19
CA ILE A 91 14.13 2.91 -22.02
C ILE A 91 14.42 3.88 -20.86
N TRP A 92 13.71 4.99 -20.77
CA TRP A 92 13.85 5.95 -19.66
C TRP A 92 13.50 5.32 -18.30
N GLN A 93 12.39 4.56 -18.23
CA GLN A 93 12.00 3.85 -17.02
C GLN A 93 13.05 2.82 -16.60
N LYS A 94 13.64 2.10 -17.57
CA LYS A 94 14.74 1.17 -17.32
C LYS A 94 15.94 1.91 -16.73
N ARG A 95 16.39 2.99 -17.37
CA ARG A 95 17.51 3.82 -16.85
C ARG A 95 17.23 4.32 -15.43
N LYS A 96 16.00 4.74 -15.11
CA LYS A 96 15.60 5.17 -13.76
C LYS A 96 15.63 4.03 -12.73
N ARG A 97 15.29 2.81 -13.14
CA ARG A 97 15.41 1.62 -12.27
C ARG A 97 16.87 1.27 -12.02
N ASP A 98 17.66 1.19 -13.09
CA ASP A 98 19.08 0.83 -13.05
C ASP A 98 19.88 1.85 -12.21
N ALA A 99 19.57 3.15 -12.32
CA ALA A 99 20.17 4.19 -11.50
C ALA A 99 19.85 4.02 -10.00
N ARG A 100 18.59 3.73 -9.65
CA ARG A 100 18.19 3.46 -8.25
C ARG A 100 18.86 2.21 -7.70
N GLU A 101 18.96 1.15 -8.51
CA GLU A 101 19.63 -0.08 -8.12
C GLU A 101 21.14 0.13 -7.90
N ALA A 102 21.80 0.88 -8.78
CA ALA A 102 23.20 1.25 -8.62
C ALA A 102 23.44 2.07 -7.36
N GLU A 103 22.55 3.02 -7.03
CA GLU A 103 22.62 3.80 -5.79
C GLU A 103 22.41 2.92 -4.55
N LEU A 104 21.42 2.03 -4.56
CA LEU A 104 21.17 1.07 -3.47
C LEU A 104 22.38 0.15 -3.26
N LYS A 105 22.98 -0.34 -4.35
CA LYS A 105 24.20 -1.16 -4.30
C LYS A 105 25.35 -0.42 -3.65
N ARG A 106 25.58 0.85 -4.04
CA ARG A 106 26.63 1.70 -3.43
C ARG A 106 26.40 1.90 -1.93
N LYS A 107 25.16 2.22 -1.53
CA LYS A 107 24.80 2.38 -0.10
C LYS A 107 25.02 1.09 0.67
N PHE A 108 24.63 -0.04 0.11
CA PHE A 108 24.83 -1.35 0.72
C PHE A 108 26.32 -1.71 0.85
N GLU A 109 27.13 -1.50 -0.18
CA GLU A 109 28.57 -1.75 -0.13
C GLU A 109 29.26 -0.87 0.93
N CYS A 110 28.87 0.40 1.04
CA CYS A 110 29.37 1.30 2.07
C CYS A 110 28.99 0.82 3.48
N MET A 111 27.72 0.44 3.68
CA MET A 111 27.23 -0.10 4.95
C MET A 111 27.96 -1.40 5.34
N LYS A 112 28.17 -2.30 4.37
CA LYS A 112 28.89 -3.55 4.59
C LYS A 112 30.33 -3.28 5.05
N ARG A 113 31.07 -2.40 4.35
CA ARG A 113 32.42 -2.02 4.75
C ARG A 113 32.46 -1.48 6.19
N ALA A 114 31.52 -0.60 6.54
CA ALA A 114 31.45 -0.05 7.90
C ALA A 114 31.17 -1.14 8.95
N MET A 115 30.32 -2.13 8.65
CA MET A 115 30.08 -3.27 9.56
C MET A 115 31.29 -4.20 9.67
N ASP A 116 31.96 -4.49 8.55
CA ASP A 116 33.19 -5.30 8.52
C ASP A 116 34.30 -4.64 9.36
N ASP A 117 34.36 -3.30 9.40
CA ASP A 117 35.30 -2.56 10.23
C ASP A 117 34.88 -2.55 11.71
N LEU A 118 33.58 -2.36 11.99
CA LEU A 118 33.05 -2.40 13.35
C LEU A 118 33.26 -3.77 14.02
N GLU A 119 33.09 -4.86 13.27
CA GLU A 119 33.33 -6.22 13.76
C GLU A 119 34.78 -6.44 14.20
N LYS A 120 35.75 -5.83 13.49
CA LYS A 120 37.17 -5.92 13.85
C LYS A 120 37.51 -5.07 15.07
N THR A 121 36.86 -3.92 15.24
CA THR A 121 37.17 -2.98 16.33
C THR A 121 36.47 -3.33 17.64
N ASP A 122 35.15 -3.59 17.61
CA ASP A 122 34.35 -3.85 18.80
C ASP A 122 33.18 -4.82 18.52
N LEU A 123 33.36 -6.05 19.01
CA LEU A 123 32.37 -7.13 18.90
C LEU A 123 31.08 -6.84 19.67
N ARG A 124 31.11 -6.06 20.75
CA ARG A 124 29.90 -5.72 21.53
C ARG A 124 29.00 -4.80 20.72
N LEU A 125 29.56 -3.73 20.15
CA LEU A 125 28.79 -2.78 19.33
C LEU A 125 28.28 -3.45 18.06
N TYR A 126 29.09 -4.30 17.42
CA TYR A 126 28.66 -5.08 16.25
C TYR A 126 27.44 -5.97 16.55
N ARG A 127 27.44 -6.68 17.69
CA ARG A 127 26.29 -7.50 18.13
C ARG A 127 25.03 -6.66 18.33
N ILE A 128 25.15 -5.48 18.94
CA ILE A 128 24.01 -4.57 19.14
C ILE A 128 23.49 -4.06 17.80
N ALA A 129 24.37 -3.61 16.89
CA ALA A 129 23.99 -3.06 15.60
C ALA A 129 23.36 -4.10 14.66
N THR A 130 23.75 -5.38 14.79
CA THR A 130 23.19 -6.49 14.01
C THR A 130 21.85 -6.99 14.57
N SER A 131 21.50 -6.57 15.80
CA SER A 131 20.22 -6.92 16.41
C SER A 131 19.05 -6.37 15.59
N LYS A 132 18.03 -7.19 15.36
CA LYS A 132 16.80 -6.80 14.65
C LYS A 132 15.64 -6.82 15.64
N PRO A 133 15.16 -5.66 16.11
CA PRO A 133 13.98 -5.63 16.96
C PRO A 133 12.76 -6.09 16.16
N ASP A 134 11.93 -6.96 16.74
CA ASP A 134 10.65 -7.37 16.16
C ASP A 134 9.60 -6.31 16.48
N PRO A 135 9.09 -5.54 15.50
CA PRO A 135 8.16 -4.43 15.76
C PRO A 135 6.82 -4.89 16.33
N ARG A 136 6.52 -6.19 16.31
CA ARG A 136 5.25 -6.75 16.81
C ARG A 136 5.27 -7.03 18.31
N LYS A 137 6.45 -7.16 18.90
CA LYS A 137 6.62 -7.47 20.31
C LYS A 137 7.22 -6.23 20.97
N MET A 138 6.40 -5.54 21.75
CA MET A 138 6.93 -4.53 22.66
C MET A 138 7.49 -5.27 23.86
N GLU A 139 8.72 -4.94 24.24
CA GLU A 139 9.34 -5.50 25.45
C GLU A 139 8.53 -5.10 26.68
N ALA A 140 8.42 -6.00 27.66
CA ALA A 140 7.55 -5.82 28.83
C ALA A 140 7.88 -4.54 29.62
N ASP A 141 9.15 -4.12 29.62
CA ASP A 141 9.60 -2.90 30.26
C ASP A 141 9.11 -1.65 29.53
N GLN A 142 9.15 -1.66 28.18
CA GLN A 142 8.64 -0.56 27.35
C GLN A 142 7.12 -0.42 27.51
N GLU A 143 6.39 -1.54 27.63
CA GLU A 143 4.95 -1.53 27.90
C GLU A 143 4.60 -0.88 29.25
N GLN A 144 5.43 -1.09 30.27
CA GLN A 144 5.26 -0.45 31.58
C GLN A 144 5.50 1.06 31.49
N GLU A 145 6.53 1.49 30.77
CA GLU A 145 6.80 2.91 30.56
C GLU A 145 5.65 3.60 29.80
N LEU A 146 5.09 2.94 28.78
CA LEU A 146 3.96 3.41 27.99
C LEU A 146 2.70 3.67 28.83
N LYS A 147 2.51 2.96 29.96
CA LYS A 147 1.40 3.22 30.90
C LYS A 147 1.54 4.57 31.63
N GLY A 148 2.76 5.10 31.73
CA GLY A 148 3.05 6.41 32.32
C GLY A 148 2.70 7.59 31.41
N TYR A 149 2.45 7.36 30.12
CA TYR A 149 2.04 8.39 29.16
C TYR A 149 0.51 8.38 28.97
N ARG A 150 -0.07 9.56 28.80
CA ARG A 150 -1.52 9.73 28.61
C ARG A 150 -1.82 10.62 27.40
N GLY A 151 -2.99 10.41 26.79
CA GLY A 151 -3.51 11.29 25.73
C GLY A 151 -2.65 11.33 24.48
N ALA A 152 -2.30 12.53 24.02
CA ALA A 152 -1.54 12.75 22.79
C ALA A 152 -0.10 12.21 22.88
N ASP A 153 0.54 12.29 24.04
CA ASP A 153 1.92 11.83 24.24
C ASP A 153 2.04 10.32 24.06
N LYS A 154 1.05 9.57 24.56
CA LYS A 154 0.98 8.12 24.38
C LYS A 154 0.90 7.75 22.89
N ARG A 155 0.05 8.45 22.14
CA ARG A 155 -0.10 8.22 20.68
C ARG A 155 1.17 8.56 19.91
N ALA A 156 1.93 9.57 20.35
CA ALA A 156 3.20 9.94 19.72
C ALA A 156 4.29 8.87 19.92
N ILE A 157 4.32 8.22 21.09
CA ILE A 157 5.26 7.13 21.37
C ILE A 157 4.84 5.86 20.61
N GLU A 158 3.56 5.52 20.62
CA GLU A 158 3.01 4.41 19.83
C GLU A 158 3.22 4.62 18.31
N ALA A 159 3.40 5.86 17.86
CA ALA A 159 3.73 6.17 16.47
C ALA A 159 5.21 5.93 16.11
N ARG A 160 6.08 5.68 17.09
CA ARG A 160 7.55 5.55 16.97
C ARG A 160 8.01 4.16 17.40
N ILE A 161 7.36 3.13 16.86
CA ILE A 161 7.74 1.74 17.13
C ILE A 161 9.08 1.44 16.45
N GLU A 162 10.03 0.88 17.20
CA GLU A 162 11.33 0.47 16.69
C GLU A 162 11.18 -0.55 15.55
N GLY A 163 11.98 -0.40 14.49
CA GLY A 163 11.89 -1.25 13.30
C GLY A 163 10.80 -0.85 12.30
N LEU A 164 9.93 0.12 12.62
CA LEU A 164 9.00 0.74 11.68
C LEU A 164 9.34 2.22 11.46
N PHE A 165 8.97 2.77 10.30
CA PHE A 165 9.09 4.19 10.06
C PHE A 165 8.15 4.98 10.99
N PRO A 166 8.62 6.07 11.62
CA PRO A 166 7.76 6.95 12.39
C PRO A 166 6.60 7.47 11.57
N ARG A 167 5.39 7.49 12.13
CA ARG A 167 4.19 7.98 11.41
C ARG A 167 4.24 9.48 11.08
N GLU A 168 5.11 10.23 11.75
CA GLU A 168 5.38 11.64 11.47
C GLU A 168 6.10 11.84 10.12
N LEU A 169 6.79 10.81 9.60
CA LEU A 169 7.42 10.84 8.29
C LEU A 169 6.33 10.72 7.21
N ARG A 170 5.91 11.88 6.70
CA ARG A 170 4.83 11.99 5.70
C ARG A 170 5.34 11.70 4.28
N ILE A 171 4.42 11.22 3.45
CA ILE A 171 4.63 11.11 2.00
C ILE A 171 4.66 12.52 1.42
N PRO A 172 5.57 12.85 0.49
CA PRO A 172 5.60 14.14 -0.17
C PRO A 172 4.24 14.47 -0.83
N THR A 173 3.74 15.67 -0.58
CA THR A 173 2.53 16.23 -1.21
C THR A 173 2.90 17.15 -2.38
N ASP A 174 1.96 17.37 -3.30
CA ASP A 174 2.19 18.22 -4.48
C ASP A 174 2.43 19.68 -4.07
N THR A 175 1.56 20.23 -3.21
CA THR A 175 1.76 21.54 -2.58
C THR A 175 2.23 21.37 -1.13
N PRO A 176 3.19 22.17 -0.65
CA PRO A 176 3.60 22.15 0.75
C PRO A 176 2.47 22.65 1.67
N PRO A 177 2.48 22.25 2.95
CA PRO A 177 1.54 22.79 3.93
C PRO A 177 1.82 24.28 4.19
N ARG A 178 0.79 25.03 4.60
CA ARG A 178 0.90 26.47 4.92
C ARG A 178 1.98 26.76 5.96
N ASP A 179 2.06 25.91 6.98
CA ASP A 179 3.01 26.08 8.09
C ASP A 179 4.41 25.51 7.76
N GLY A 180 4.59 24.89 6.59
CA GLY A 180 5.87 24.39 6.11
C GLY A 180 6.48 23.33 7.05
N TRP A 181 7.50 23.76 7.82
CA TRP A 181 8.25 22.93 8.77
C TRP A 181 8.01 23.36 10.21
N ILE A 182 7.83 22.40 11.11
CA ILE A 182 7.59 22.66 12.53
C ILE A 182 8.95 22.79 13.24
N TYR A 183 9.38 24.03 13.50
CA TYR A 183 10.65 24.30 14.20
C TYR A 183 10.57 24.06 15.71
N ASP A 184 9.39 24.25 16.32
CA ASP A 184 9.17 24.10 17.76
C ASP A 184 8.81 22.67 18.19
N TRP A 185 9.27 21.67 17.43
CA TRP A 185 8.98 20.26 17.73
C TRP A 185 9.60 19.86 19.08
N LYS A 186 8.80 19.21 19.95
CA LYS A 186 9.24 18.72 21.27
C LYS A 186 8.91 17.22 21.41
N PRO A 187 9.78 16.44 22.07
CA PRO A 187 9.49 15.03 22.34
C PRO A 187 8.32 14.88 23.31
N PRO A 188 7.55 13.78 23.22
CA PRO A 188 6.48 13.48 24.18
C PRO A 188 7.06 13.30 25.59
N VAL A 189 6.45 13.96 26.57
CA VAL A 189 6.95 14.01 27.96
C VAL A 189 6.14 13.06 28.85
N LYS A 190 6.79 12.38 29.81
CA LYS A 190 6.12 11.51 30.80
C LYS A 190 5.13 12.35 31.62
N ALA A 191 4.00 11.77 32.02
CA ALA A 191 2.98 12.51 32.75
C ALA A 191 3.47 13.06 34.09
N ALA A 192 4.47 12.41 34.72
CA ALA A 192 5.08 12.84 35.97
C ALA A 192 5.97 14.09 35.83
N ASP A 193 6.54 14.32 34.64
CA ASP A 193 7.48 15.41 34.37
C ASP A 193 6.78 16.64 33.76
N LYS A 194 5.45 16.58 33.56
CA LYS A 194 4.70 17.76 33.11
C LYS A 194 4.66 18.79 34.24
N PRO A 195 5.18 20.01 34.03
CA PRO A 195 5.01 21.06 35.01
C PRO A 195 3.51 21.28 35.21
N GLY A 196 3.04 21.15 36.44
CA GLY A 196 1.64 21.37 36.80
C GLY A 196 1.24 22.76 36.30
N GLY A 197 0.29 22.81 35.37
CA GLY A 197 -0.33 24.06 34.97
C GLY A 197 -1.10 24.63 36.16
N PHE A 198 -0.88 25.92 36.43
CA PHE A 198 -1.72 26.71 37.32
C PHE A 198 -3.19 26.73 36.84
#